data_AF-A0A6B3DSI4-F1
#
_entry.id   AF-A0A6B3DSI4-F1
#
_cell.length_a   1.000
_cell.length_b   1.000
_cell.length_c   1.000
_cell.angle_alpha   90.00
_cell.angle_beta   90.00
_cell.angle_gamma   90.00
#
_symmetry.space_group_name_H-M   'P 1'
#
loop_
_entity.id
_entity.type
_entity.pdbx_description
1 polymer ?
#
loop_
_entity_poly.entity_id
_entity_poly.type
_entity_poly.pdbx_seq_one_letter_code
_entity_poly.pdbx_strand_id
1 'polypeptide(L)'
;MTSYCKAEFQALSTLIRDLGGCAGGMRSAMKQLKDIGPEGSGSDEVESACDDFQDKWGYGIKLIAEAAEGITEKVAESGRLFQHLEDQVAAMTRSVKLGEAAKADDR
;
A
#
# COMPACT_ATOMS: atom_id res chain seq x y z
N MET A 1 10.53 -15.59 -6.58
CA MET A 1 9.44 -15.24 -5.64
C MET A 1 9.66 -13.86 -5.02
N THR A 2 10.89 -13.53 -4.64
CA THR A 2 11.28 -12.20 -4.13
C THR A 2 10.93 -11.03 -5.07
N SER A 3 11.01 -11.23 -6.39
CA SER A 3 10.60 -10.23 -7.39
C SER A 3 9.09 -9.95 -7.40
N TYR A 4 8.27 -10.96 -7.10
CA TYR A 4 6.81 -10.83 -7.06
C TYR A 4 6.37 -10.02 -5.83
N CYS A 5 6.89 -10.35 -4.64
CA CYS A 5 6.65 -9.53 -3.43
C CYS A 5 7.10 -8.07 -3.62
N LYS A 6 8.21 -7.85 -4.31
CA LYS A 6 8.69 -6.49 -4.61
C LYS A 6 7.75 -5.75 -5.58
N ALA A 7 7.25 -6.43 -6.60
CA ALA A 7 6.29 -5.85 -7.55
C ALA A 7 4.96 -5.50 -6.88
N GLU A 8 4.42 -6.39 -6.04
CA GLU A 8 3.18 -6.15 -5.27
C GLU A 8 3.33 -4.97 -4.31
N PHE A 9 4.48 -4.87 -3.62
CA PHE A 9 4.79 -3.72 -2.76
C PHE A 9 4.81 -2.39 -3.54
N GLN A 10 5.41 -2.38 -4.73
CA GLN A 10 5.44 -1.20 -5.60
C GLN A 10 4.05 -0.82 -6.12
N ALA A 11 3.23 -1.80 -6.48
CA ALA A 11 1.85 -1.58 -6.90
C ALA A 11 1.02 -0.96 -5.78
N LEU A 12 1.11 -1.49 -4.56
CA LEU A 12 0.43 -0.94 -3.37
C LEU A 12 0.90 0.48 -3.03
N SER A 13 2.21 0.72 -3.07
CA SER A 13 2.78 2.05 -2.84
C SER A 13 2.28 3.07 -3.86
N THR A 14 2.14 2.65 -5.12
CA THR A 14 1.61 3.50 -6.20
C THR A 14 0.13 3.79 -5.99
N LEU A 15 -0.66 2.77 -5.65
CA LEU A 15 -2.09 2.92 -5.35
C LEU A 15 -2.33 3.93 -4.22
N ILE A 16 -1.56 3.85 -3.12
CA ILE A 16 -1.63 4.80 -2.01
C ILE A 16 -1.39 6.23 -2.48
N ARG A 17 -0.32 6.43 -3.27
CA ARG A 17 0.03 7.75 -3.80
C ARG A 17 -1.08 8.30 -4.69
N ASP A 18 -1.62 7.48 -5.58
CA ASP A 18 -2.65 7.90 -6.53
C ASP A 18 -3.97 8.24 -5.82
N LEU A 19 -4.34 7.48 -4.78
CA LEU A 19 -5.47 7.81 -3.90
C LEU A 19 -5.26 9.13 -3.15
N GLY A 20 -4.06 9.39 -2.65
CA GLY A 20 -3.69 10.68 -2.07
C GLY A 20 -3.79 11.84 -3.06
N GLY A 21 -3.42 11.60 -4.32
CA GLY A 21 -3.58 12.56 -5.43
C GLY A 21 -5.05 12.85 -5.74
N CYS A 22 -5.86 11.80 -5.90
CA CYS A 22 -7.31 11.91 -6.09
C CYS A 22 -7.99 12.67 -4.96
N ALA A 23 -7.59 12.40 -3.71
CA ALA A 23 -8.05 13.12 -2.53
C ALA A 23 -7.77 14.62 -2.60
N GLY A 24 -6.52 14.99 -2.91
CA GLY A 24 -6.12 16.39 -3.07
C GLY A 24 -6.86 17.09 -4.20
N GLY A 25 -7.01 16.42 -5.35
CA GLY A 25 -7.75 16.92 -6.51
C GLY A 25 -9.22 17.20 -6.19
N MET A 26 -9.86 16.28 -5.47
CA MET A 26 -11.27 16.42 -5.08
C MET A 26 -11.49 17.52 -4.04
N ARG A 27 -10.57 17.66 -3.07
CA ARG A 27 -10.59 18.77 -2.11
C ARG A 27 -10.45 20.12 -2.81
N SER A 28 -9.57 20.20 -3.81
CA SER A 28 -9.41 21.40 -4.65
C SER A 28 -10.65 21.70 -5.48
N ALA A 29 -11.26 20.68 -6.11
CA ALA A 29 -12.49 20.84 -6.89
C ALA A 29 -13.67 21.29 -6.02
N MET A 30 -13.81 20.72 -4.82
CA MET A 30 -14.87 21.12 -3.87
C MET A 30 -14.64 22.52 -3.30
N LYS A 31 -13.37 22.92 -3.08
CA LYS A 31 -13.04 24.29 -2.73
C LYS A 31 -13.39 25.26 -3.86
N GLN A 32 -13.07 24.93 -5.10
CA GLN A 32 -13.46 25.73 -6.27
C GLN A 32 -14.98 25.82 -6.39
N LEU A 33 -15.71 24.74 -6.10
CA LEU A 33 -17.17 24.74 -6.07
C LEU A 33 -17.73 25.69 -5.00
N LYS A 34 -17.09 25.76 -3.83
CA LYS A 34 -17.41 26.70 -2.74
C LYS A 34 -17.06 28.13 -3.11
N ASP A 35 -15.88 28.34 -3.71
CA ASP A 35 -15.38 29.66 -4.14
C ASP A 35 -16.24 30.25 -5.30
N ILE A 36 -17.04 29.42 -6.00
CA ILE A 36 -17.97 29.84 -7.05
C ILE A 36 -19.33 30.35 -6.49
N GLY A 37 -19.63 30.21 -5.20
CA GLY A 37 -20.83 30.81 -4.57
C GLY A 37 -20.49 32.08 -3.77
N PRO A 38 -21.20 33.23 -3.91
CA PRO A 38 -22.63 33.42 -4.21
C PRO A 38 -22.93 34.46 -5.31
N GLU A 39 -22.38 34.30 -6.51
CA GLU A 39 -23.02 34.85 -7.72
C GLU A 39 -23.71 33.75 -8.56
N GLY A 40 -23.74 32.48 -8.10
CA GLY A 40 -24.13 31.33 -8.94
C GLY A 40 -25.27 30.38 -8.51
N SER A 41 -25.54 30.09 -7.22
CA SER A 41 -26.57 29.06 -6.88
C SER A 41 -27.44 29.28 -5.63
N GLY A 42 -27.02 30.03 -4.61
CA GLY A 42 -27.92 30.57 -3.57
C GLY A 42 -28.77 29.60 -2.73
N SER A 43 -28.33 28.36 -2.46
CA SER A 43 -29.05 27.41 -1.59
C SER A 43 -28.14 26.92 -0.45
N ASP A 44 -28.52 27.23 0.79
CA ASP A 44 -27.84 26.81 2.03
C ASP A 44 -27.69 25.27 2.09
N GLU A 45 -28.61 24.53 1.45
CA GLU A 45 -28.57 23.08 1.35
C GLU A 45 -27.41 22.56 0.49
N VAL A 46 -27.04 23.28 -0.58
CA VAL A 46 -25.91 22.92 -1.45
C VAL A 46 -24.59 23.13 -0.71
N GLU A 47 -24.47 24.21 0.06
CA GLU A 47 -23.27 24.46 0.86
C GLU A 47 -23.12 23.41 1.97
N SER A 48 -24.21 23.10 2.69
CA SER A 48 -24.21 22.05 3.71
C SER A 48 -23.88 20.67 3.13
N ALA A 49 -24.39 20.33 1.94
CA ALA A 49 -24.08 19.07 1.29
C ALA A 49 -22.62 19.00 0.84
N CYS A 50 -22.03 20.12 0.39
CA CYS A 50 -20.62 20.19 0.03
C CYS A 50 -19.71 20.00 1.25
N ASP A 51 -20.02 20.63 2.36
CA ASP A 51 -19.24 20.50 3.60
C ASP A 51 -19.33 19.06 4.16
N ASP A 52 -20.52 18.47 4.25
CA ASP A 52 -20.71 17.08 4.72
C ASP A 52 -20.04 16.05 3.79
N PHE A 53 -20.05 16.31 2.48
CA PHE A 53 -19.33 15.50 1.50
C PHE A 53 -17.82 15.60 1.67
N GLN A 54 -17.27 16.82 1.85
CA GLN A 54 -15.84 17.03 2.08
C GLN A 54 -15.35 16.26 3.32
N ASP A 55 -16.10 16.31 4.41
CA ASP A 55 -15.74 15.64 5.67
C ASP A 55 -15.77 14.11 5.54
N LYS A 56 -16.86 13.55 5.01
CA LYS A 56 -16.99 12.10 4.81
C LYS A 56 -15.95 11.57 3.83
N TRP A 57 -15.70 12.30 2.75
CA TRP A 57 -14.68 11.94 1.77
C TRP A 57 -13.28 11.97 2.39
N GLY A 58 -12.94 13.03 3.12
CA GLY A 58 -11.67 13.14 3.84
C GLY A 58 -11.44 11.99 4.82
N TYR A 59 -12.48 11.60 5.56
CA TYR A 59 -12.43 10.44 6.43
C TYR A 59 -12.24 9.12 5.66
N GLY A 60 -12.98 8.92 4.56
CA GLY A 60 -12.85 7.73 3.72
C GLY A 60 -11.44 7.56 3.14
N ILE A 61 -10.82 8.62 2.65
CA ILE A 61 -9.44 8.60 2.17
C ILE A 61 -8.47 8.18 3.27
N LYS A 62 -8.65 8.73 4.48
CA LYS A 62 -7.80 8.40 5.62
C LYS A 62 -7.87 6.91 5.94
N LEU A 63 -9.07 6.33 5.98
CA LEU A 63 -9.26 4.90 6.19
C LEU A 63 -8.60 4.05 5.11
N ILE A 64 -8.71 4.45 3.84
CA ILE A 64 -8.07 3.74 2.73
C ILE A 64 -6.55 3.80 2.85
N ALA A 65 -5.99 4.96 3.23
CA ALA A 65 -4.55 5.11 3.44
C ALA A 65 -4.04 4.22 4.57
N GLU A 66 -4.73 4.20 5.72
CA GLU A 66 -4.39 3.35 6.87
C GLU A 66 -4.46 1.86 6.51
N ALA A 67 -5.51 1.43 5.81
CA ALA A 67 -5.65 0.04 5.36
C ALA A 67 -4.51 -0.36 4.41
N ALA A 68 -4.16 0.52 3.47
CA ALA A 68 -3.12 0.25 2.48
C ALA A 68 -1.71 0.24 3.11
N GLU A 69 -1.45 1.08 4.11
CA GLU A 69 -0.23 1.03 4.92
C GLU A 69 -0.12 -0.32 5.65
N GLY A 70 -1.19 -0.77 6.30
CA GLY A 70 -1.22 -2.07 6.98
C GLY A 70 -0.98 -3.26 6.03
N ILE A 71 -1.56 -3.24 4.83
CA ILE A 71 -1.30 -4.27 3.80
C ILE A 71 0.17 -4.24 3.38
N THR A 72 0.71 -3.04 3.14
CA THR A 72 2.11 -2.84 2.71
C THR A 72 3.09 -3.38 3.75
N GLU A 73 2.83 -3.14 5.04
CA GLU A 73 3.62 -3.68 6.14
C GLU A 73 3.58 -5.21 6.19
N LYS A 74 2.39 -5.81 6.05
CA LYS A 74 2.20 -7.27 6.07
C LYS A 74 2.84 -7.97 4.87
N VAL A 75 2.82 -7.36 3.69
CA VAL A 75 3.53 -7.86 2.51
C VAL A 75 5.05 -7.82 2.73
N ALA A 76 5.57 -6.72 3.29
CA ALA A 76 6.98 -6.61 3.60
C ALA A 76 7.42 -7.64 4.67
N GLU A 77 6.60 -7.86 5.69
CA GLU A 77 6.80 -8.91 6.71
C GLU A 77 6.83 -10.30 6.09
N SER A 78 5.87 -10.62 5.23
CA SER A 78 5.82 -11.89 4.51
C SER A 78 7.05 -12.09 3.64
N GLY A 79 7.50 -11.06 2.92
CA GLY A 79 8.71 -11.11 2.11
C GLY A 79 9.96 -11.42 2.94
N ARG A 80 10.10 -10.82 4.13
CA ARG A 80 11.19 -11.13 5.06
C ARG A 80 11.15 -12.57 5.55
N LEU A 81 9.97 -13.07 5.89
CA LEU A 81 9.79 -14.47 6.34
C LEU A 81 10.18 -15.46 5.24
N PHE A 82 9.74 -15.22 4.00
CA PHE A 82 10.10 -16.09 2.87
C PHE A 82 11.60 -16.07 2.58
N GLN A 83 12.23 -14.89 2.57
CA GLN A 83 13.68 -14.80 2.36
C GLN A 83 14.45 -15.56 3.44
N HIS A 84 14.04 -15.41 4.70
CA HIS A 84 14.63 -16.15 5.80
C HIS A 84 14.50 -17.67 5.63
N LEU A 85 13.33 -18.14 5.16
CA LEU A 85 13.10 -19.54 4.88
C LEU A 85 14.00 -20.05 3.74
N GLU A 86 14.12 -19.29 2.65
CA GLU A 86 15.01 -19.61 1.53
C GLU A 86 16.47 -19.72 1.99
N ASP A 87 16.94 -18.80 2.84
CA ASP A 87 18.30 -18.81 3.36
C ASP A 87 18.57 -20.05 4.23
N GLN A 88 17.62 -20.43 5.09
CA GLN A 88 17.71 -21.65 5.89
C GLN A 88 17.76 -22.91 5.02
N VAL A 89 16.87 -23.02 4.03
CA VAL A 89 16.85 -24.15 3.09
C VAL A 89 18.16 -24.24 2.32
N ALA A 90 18.70 -23.11 1.85
CA ALA A 90 19.98 -23.06 1.16
C ALA A 90 21.13 -23.51 2.07
N ALA A 91 21.13 -23.10 3.35
CA ALA A 91 22.14 -23.52 4.32
C ALA A 91 22.08 -25.03 4.62
N MET A 92 20.87 -25.58 4.81
CA MET A 92 20.68 -27.02 5.01
C MET A 92 21.13 -27.81 3.78
N THR A 93 20.75 -27.37 2.58
CA THR A 93 21.14 -28.03 1.32
C THR A 93 22.66 -28.06 1.14
N ARG A 94 23.36 -26.97 1.48
CA ARG A 94 24.83 -26.94 1.47
C ARG A 94 25.44 -27.92 2.47
N SER A 95 24.88 -27.99 3.68
CA SER A 95 25.37 -28.88 4.73
C SER A 95 25.21 -30.36 4.37
N VAL A 96 24.09 -30.74 3.73
CA VAL A 96 23.87 -32.10 3.23
C VAL A 96 24.88 -32.47 2.14
N LYS A 97 25.10 -31.58 1.16
CA LYS A 97 26.09 -31.82 0.09
C LYS A 97 27.51 -32.03 0.62
N LEU A 98 27.91 -31.29 1.66
CA LEU A 98 29.22 -31.46 2.30
C LEU A 98 29.32 -32.82 3.02
N GLY A 99 28.24 -33.27 3.68
CA GLY A 99 28.20 -34.57 4.33
C GLY A 99 28.24 -35.76 3.36
N GLU A 100 27.62 -35.64 2.18
CA GLU A 100 27.70 -36.65 1.12
C GLU A 100 29.08 -36.70 0.46
N ALA A 101 29.71 -35.55 0.21
CA ALA A 101 31.06 -35.49 -0.35
C ALA A 101 32.11 -36.10 0.60
N ALA A 102 31.99 -35.84 1.91
CA ALA A 102 32.89 -36.43 2.90
C ALA A 102 32.74 -37.96 3.01
N LYS A 103 31.53 -38.51 2.80
CA LYS A 103 31.30 -39.96 2.79
C LYS A 103 31.78 -40.65 1.51
N ALA A 104 31.94 -39.91 0.41
CA ALA A 104 32.45 -40.44 -0.86
C ALA A 104 33.98 -40.50 -0.91
N ASP A 105 34.68 -39.68 -0.12
CA ASP A 105 36.14 -39.65 -0.02
C ASP A 105 36.70 -40.73 0.95
N ASP A 106 35.87 -41.20 1.90
CA ASP A 106 36.22 -42.22 2.91
C ASP A 106 35.96 -43.67 2.45
N ARG A 107 35.63 -43.90 1.17
CA ARG A 107 35.28 -45.22 0.62
C ARG A 107 36.10 -45.57 -0.62
#